data_AF-A0A7C9PZ40-F1
#
_entry.id   AF-A0A7C9PZ40-F1
#
_cell.length_a   1.000
_cell.length_b   1.000
_cell.length_c   1.000
_cell.angle_alpha   90.00
_cell.angle_beta   90.00
_cell.angle_gamma   90.00
#
_symmetry.space_group_name_H-M   'P 1'
#
loop_
_entity.id
_entity.type
_entity.pdbx_description
1 polymer ?
#
loop_
_entity_poly.entity_id
_entity_poly.type
_entity_poly.pdbx_seq_one_letter_code
_entity_poly.pdbx_strand_id
1 'polypeptide(L)' 'MSIVYRLKASEIDDRFLESLKSQFGNKEIEIVVSEFDETEYLLKSPSNQKRLLKAIENLNEGQNLVEVDLSNLQ' A
#
# COMPACT_ATOMS: atom_id res chain seq x y z
N MET A 1 4.69 -14.17 -11.74
CA MET A 1 4.67 -12.69 -11.88
C MET A 1 3.25 -12.25 -11.56
N SER A 2 3.05 -11.45 -10.51
CA SER A 2 1.73 -10.97 -10.09
C SER A 2 1.59 -9.49 -10.41
N ILE A 3 0.38 -9.07 -10.76
CA ILE A 3 0.01 -7.66 -10.96
C ILE A 3 -0.96 -7.31 -9.83
N VAL A 4 -0.74 -6.16 -9.18
CA VAL A 4 -1.59 -5.67 -8.09
C VAL A 4 -2.30 -4.40 -8.55
N TYR A 5 -3.63 -4.45 -8.59
CA TYR A 5 -4.48 -3.28 -8.85
C TYR A 5 -4.97 -2.71 -7.51
N ARG A 6 -4.89 -1.39 -7.34
CA ARG A 6 -5.46 -0.67 -6.18
C ARG A 6 -6.57 0.24 -6.69
N LEU A 7 -7.81 -0.15 -6.39
CA LEU A 7 -9.02 0.48 -6.92
C LEU A 7 -10.07 0.55 -5.83
N LYS A 8 -10.95 1.55 -5.89
CA LYS A 8 -12.20 1.55 -5.14
C LYS A 8 -13.15 0.52 -5.72
N ALA A 9 -14.05 -0.01 -4.90
CA ALA A 9 -15.10 -0.93 -5.36
C ALA A 9 -15.95 -0.33 -6.50
N SER A 10 -16.20 0.98 -6.46
CA SER A 10 -16.93 1.71 -7.51
C SER A 10 -16.21 1.78 -8.86
N GLU A 11 -14.92 1.48 -8.90
CA GLU A 11 -14.09 1.50 -10.12
C GLU A 11 -13.99 0.10 -10.76
N ILE A 12 -14.55 -0.93 -10.12
CA ILE A 12 -14.68 -2.27 -10.71
C ILE A 12 -15.89 -2.25 -11.64
N ASP A 13 -15.65 -1.83 -12.89
CA ASP A 13 -16.66 -1.75 -13.94
C ASP A 13 -16.41 -2.76 -15.08
N ASP A 14 -17.35 -2.82 -16.02
CA ASP A 14 -17.25 -3.73 -17.17
C ASP A 14 -16.01 -3.47 -18.02
N ARG A 15 -15.54 -2.22 -18.11
CA ARG A 15 -14.35 -1.87 -18.90
C ARG A 15 -13.09 -2.44 -18.24
N PHE A 16 -13.00 -2.37 -16.91
CA PHE A 16 -11.92 -3.00 -16.16
C PHE A 16 -11.91 -4.52 -16.37
N LEU A 17 -13.09 -5.16 -16.29
CA LEU A 17 -13.20 -6.60 -16.50
C LEU A 17 -12.80 -7.02 -17.93
N GLU A 18 -13.18 -6.26 -18.95
CA GLU A 18 -12.76 -6.51 -20.33
C GLU A 18 -11.25 -6.33 -20.52
N SER A 19 -10.65 -5.30 -19.90
CA SER A 19 -9.19 -5.14 -19.90
C SER A 19 -8.49 -6.33 -19.23
N LEU A 20 -9.02 -6.82 -18.11
CA LEU A 20 -8.46 -7.97 -17.40
C LEU A 20 -8.52 -9.25 -18.27
N LYS A 21 -9.67 -9.52 -18.90
CA LYS A 21 -9.83 -10.65 -19.83
C LYS A 21 -8.88 -10.54 -21.01
N SER A 22 -8.74 -9.35 -21.61
CA SER A 22 -7.84 -9.15 -22.75
C SER A 22 -6.36 -9.37 -22.38
N GLN A 23 -5.97 -9.04 -21.16
CA GLN A 23 -4.58 -9.18 -20.70
C GLN A 23 -4.20 -10.63 -20.37
N PHE A 24 -5.11 -11.39 -19.75
CA PHE A 24 -4.83 -12.75 -19.29
C PHE A 24 -5.36 -13.84 -20.24
N GLY A 25 -6.28 -13.52 -21.15
CA GLY A 25 -6.85 -14.45 -22.12
C GLY A 25 -7.50 -15.65 -21.44
N ASN A 26 -7.13 -16.85 -21.88
CA ASN A 26 -7.65 -18.12 -21.35
C ASN A 26 -6.81 -18.69 -20.18
N LYS A 27 -5.96 -17.89 -19.55
CA LYS A 27 -5.18 -18.35 -18.39
C LYS A 27 -6.08 -18.44 -17.17
N GLU A 28 -5.86 -19.45 -16.33
CA GLU A 28 -6.45 -19.46 -15.00
C GLU A 28 -5.86 -18.32 -14.17
N ILE A 29 -6.74 -17.53 -13.54
CA ILE A 29 -6.38 -16.44 -12.66
C ILE A 29 -7.15 -16.55 -11.35
N GLU A 30 -6.51 -16.13 -10.26
CA GLU A 30 -7.10 -15.99 -8.94
C GLU A 30 -7.34 -14.50 -8.66
N ILE A 31 -8.54 -14.15 -8.16
CA ILE A 31 -8.88 -12.80 -7.71
C ILE A 31 -9.21 -12.88 -6.22
N VAL A 32 -8.45 -12.15 -5.40
CA VAL A 32 -8.70 -12.03 -3.96
C VAL A 32 -9.22 -10.62 -3.69
N VAL A 33 -10.42 -10.51 -3.11
CA VAL A 33 -11.06 -9.23 -2.76
C VAL A 33 -11.18 -9.15 -1.24
N SER A 34 -10.71 -8.05 -0.66
CA SER A 34 -10.87 -7.74 0.76
C SER A 34 -11.16 -6.25 0.91
N GLU A 35 -11.80 -5.85 2.01
CA GLU A 35 -11.74 -4.45 2.41
C GLU A 35 -10.27 -4.05 2.61
N PHE A 36 -9.91 -2.88 2.09
CA PHE A 36 -8.58 -2.34 2.25
C PHE A 36 -8.60 -1.38 3.43
N ASP A 37 -8.17 -1.87 4.60
CA ASP A 37 -7.81 -1.01 5.72
C ASP A 37 -6.31 -0.72 5.63
N GLU A 38 -5.97 0.52 5.27
CA GLU A 38 -4.60 1.02 5.12
C GLU A 38 -3.80 0.83 6.42
N THR A 39 -4.49 0.87 7.57
CA THR A 39 -3.92 0.64 8.90
C THR A 39 -3.49 -0.81 9.06
N GLU A 40 -4.32 -1.77 8.62
CA GLU A 40 -4.02 -3.19 8.74
C GLU A 40 -2.83 -3.60 7.84
N TYR A 41 -2.68 -2.96 6.67
CA TYR A 41 -1.52 -3.18 5.79
C TYR A 41 -0.21 -2.64 6.37
N LEU A 42 -0.21 -1.46 7.02
CA LEU A 42 0.97 -0.94 7.70
C LEU A 42 1.37 -1.77 8.93
N LEU A 43 0.39 -2.41 9.57
CA LEU A 43 0.55 -3.26 10.74
C LEU A 43 0.83 -4.74 10.41
N LYS A 44 0.69 -5.17 9.14
CA LYS A 44 0.89 -6.56 8.70
C LYS A 44 2.27 -7.14 8.98
N SER A 45 3.29 -6.30 9.15
CA SER A 45 4.58 -6.75 9.67
C SER A 45 4.78 -6.23 11.09
N PRO A 46 4.89 -7.12 12.10
CA PRO A 46 5.20 -6.72 13.48
C PRO A 46 6.45 -5.84 13.59
N SER A 47 7.40 -5.98 12.66
CA SER A 47 8.59 -5.12 12.59
C SER A 47 8.29 -3.71 12.06
N ASN A 48 7.40 -3.56 11.07
CA ASN A 48 6.98 -2.25 10.58
C ASN A 48 6.11 -1.51 11.60
N GLN A 49 5.19 -2.22 12.26
CA GLN A 49 4.40 -1.66 13.36
C GLN A 49 5.30 -1.10 14.46
N LYS A 50 6.28 -1.88 14.93
CA LYS A 50 7.23 -1.42 15.96
C LYS A 50 8.03 -0.19 15.53
N ARG A 51 8.49 -0.16 14.27
CA ARG A 51 9.22 0.99 13.72
C ARG A 51 8.34 2.24 13.65
N LEU A 52 7.09 2.10 13.20
CA LEU A 52 6.15 3.22 13.10
C LEU A 52 5.80 3.78 14.48
N LEU A 53 5.47 2.92 15.44
CA LEU A 53 5.17 3.33 16.82
C LEU A 53 6.38 4.00 17.47
N LYS A 54 7.59 3.48 17.25
CA LYS A 54 8.81 4.11 17.77
C LYS A 54 9.08 5.48 17.14
N ALA A 55 8.79 5.64 15.85
CA ALA A 55 8.92 6.95 15.19
C ALA A 55 7.94 7.98 15.76
N ILE A 56 6.71 7.57 16.09
CA ILE A 56 5.70 8.43 16.75
C ILE A 56 6.15 8.82 18.16
N GLU A 57 6.68 7.88 18.94
CA GLU A 57 7.23 8.14 20.28
C GLU A 57 8.39 9.14 20.21
N ASN A 58 9.34 8.92 19.31
CA ASN A 58 10.46 9.83 19.05
C ASN A 58 9.99 11.26 18.71
N LEU A 59 8.94 11.41 17.91
CA LEU A 59 8.35 12.72 17.59
C LEU A 59 7.76 13.40 18.83
N ASN A 60 6.97 12.67 19.63
CA ASN A 60 6.33 13.21 20.83
C ASN A 60 7.35 13.62 21.90
N GLU A 61 8.45 12.88 22.02
CA GLU A 61 9.52 13.15 22.97
C GLU A 61 10.56 14.15 22.43
N GLY A 62 10.48 14.53 21.15
CA GLY A 62 11.46 15.39 20.49
C GLY A 62 12.85 14.75 20.38
N GLN A 63 12.93 13.42 20.36
CA GLN A 63 14.19 12.65 20.35
C GLN A 63 14.42 11.99 19.00
N ASN A 64 15.69 11.78 18.63
CA ASN A 64 16.08 11.06 17.42
C ASN A 64 15.48 11.64 16.12
N LEU A 65 15.23 12.95 16.08
CA LEU A 65 14.76 13.68 14.90
C LEU A 65 15.97 14.22 14.13
N VAL A 66 15.97 14.02 12.82
CA VAL A 66 16.93 14.64 11.91
C VAL A 66 16.19 15.69 11.11
N GLU A 67 16.54 16.95 11.34
CA GLU A 67 16.03 18.04 10.52
C GLU A 67 16.83 18.07 9.21
N VAL A 68 16.11 17.97 8.09
CA VAL A 68 16.71 18.01 6.76
C VAL A 68 16.13 19.20 6.04
N ASP A 69 17.01 20.12 5.67
CA ASP A 69 16.67 21.20 4.76
C ASP A 69 16.55 20.64 3.34
N LEU A 70 15.32 20.63 2.83
CA LEU A 70 15.00 20.10 1.50
C LEU A 70 15.65 20.90 0.37
N SER A 71 16.10 22.12 0.62
CA SER A 71 16.82 22.93 -0.37
C SER A 71 18.26 22.45 -0.62
N ASN A 72 18.79 21.55 0.23
CA ASN A 72 20.12 20.95 0.07
C ASN A 72 20.11 19.59 -0.66
N LEU A 73 18.95 19.09 -1.08
CA LEU A 73 18.83 17.90 -1.93
C LEU A 73 18.95 18.32 -3.40
N GLN A 74 20.16 18.21 -3.96
CA GLN A 74 20.44 18.40 -5.39
C GLN A 74 19.88 17.29 -6.27
#